data_AF-A0A529C4I1-F1
#
_entry.id   AF-A0A529C4I1-F1
#
_cell.length_a   1.000
_cell.length_b   1.000
_cell.length_c   1.000
_cell.angle_alpha   90.00
_cell.angle_beta   90.00
_cell.angle_gamma   90.00
#
_symmetry.space_group_name_H-M   'P 1'
#
loop_
_entity.id
_entity.type
_entity.pdbx_description
1 polymer ?
#
loop_
_entity_poly.entity_id
_entity_poly.type
_entity_poly.pdbx_seq_one_letter_code
_entity_poly.pdbx_strand_id
1 'polypeptide(L)'
;MDLDAAVHGGSIAKLSMPRPAGIARRPRVAALVDSCLKSGMCWIAAPGGYGKTTAVIDYVQGSDAPHVWYRVDDEDQDVARLFYYLAMSPGAQELSLPVFGTEYAEDAAAFARLFFRAYLAHLEPNTIVVLDDIHRADTPEFREVLAVLLRELPNTVRCICISRTLPGGGVAELALAGKLPVIGQTTLEFTEDEARCLVGLREPGHEKGIDVAAAKGWAVGLVMIANQKSSSPQLMSAMPLAQGNFQEVVGRLFLQNVPSEDQNTLLKLNLLPEINSGLADALLGPRVGGPVLERLFQMQLLVTRTGLGSGGFQFHDLLRDYLSRLFEARLPPEEQASLRERAARVLRDAGLVDAAVSMALQAEAWALARELVIEHAEAMLSQGRRATLIEWGTRFPAEELEGWLLHWVGAAHVPDDAAAERWFSRAWEAFVKDGDLRGQWLTVTRAVLVKTSSWRTHGGLDRWTRRAAAILRGRQPDLVPREWMLVGVGMLRAVDYGEADEETARAGVKIADELLQQLSSPTDEVPVDLRLLASEALVDHAVWSGRQDIFEQAVDSVASELNDPKVTPWVLGMWLVSFGAASGRYFSFSRRGFP
;
A
#
# COMPACT_ATOMS: atom_id res chain seq x y z
N MET A 1 -13.77 16.11 20.35
CA MET A 1 -12.42 16.62 20.06
C MET A 1 -12.06 15.94 18.76
N ASP A 2 -12.19 16.69 17.67
CA ASP A 2 -12.33 16.16 16.31
C ASP A 2 -11.13 15.30 15.89
N LEU A 3 -11.37 14.01 15.72
CA LEU A 3 -10.41 13.06 15.14
C LEU A 3 -10.17 13.32 13.65
N ASP A 4 -11.10 14.00 12.96
CA ASP A 4 -10.97 14.34 11.54
C ASP A 4 -9.88 15.38 11.25
N ALA A 5 -9.58 16.27 12.21
CA ALA A 5 -8.52 17.27 12.05
C ALA A 5 -7.10 16.69 12.17
N ALA A 6 -6.93 15.48 12.73
CA ALA A 6 -5.64 14.82 12.85
C ALA A 6 -5.23 14.06 11.56
N VAL A 7 -6.20 13.70 10.72
CA VAL A 7 -5.98 12.86 9.53
C VAL A 7 -5.61 13.68 8.29
N HIS A 8 -6.09 14.92 8.18
CA HIS A 8 -5.89 15.76 6.99
C HIS A 8 -4.74 16.78 7.09
N GLY A 9 -4.02 16.81 8.22
CA GLY A 9 -2.81 17.63 8.43
C GLY A 9 -1.63 16.87 9.05
N GLY A 10 -1.76 15.55 9.23
CA GLY A 10 -0.74 14.69 9.83
C GLY A 10 0.23 14.15 8.78
N SER A 11 1.53 14.22 9.08
CA SER A 11 2.57 13.58 8.27
C SER A 11 2.36 12.05 8.26
N ILE A 12 2.18 11.44 7.08
CA ILE A 12 2.08 9.98 6.94
C ILE A 12 3.37 9.36 7.47
N ALA A 13 3.28 8.48 8.47
CA ALA A 13 4.47 7.96 9.15
C ALA A 13 5.39 7.16 8.21
N LYS A 14 4.83 6.46 7.23
CA LYS A 14 5.57 5.78 6.15
C LYS A 14 6.44 6.75 5.33
N LEU A 15 6.02 8.01 5.26
CA LEU A 15 6.68 9.08 4.52
C LEU A 15 7.51 10.02 5.41
N SER A 16 7.62 9.70 6.70
CA SER A 16 8.25 10.55 7.70
C SER A 16 9.62 10.03 8.09
N MET A 17 10.64 10.88 7.99
CA MET A 17 11.96 10.57 8.52
C MET A 17 11.90 10.29 10.04
N PRO A 18 12.42 9.15 10.52
CA PRO A 18 12.47 8.86 11.95
C PRO A 18 13.30 9.89 12.72
N ARG A 19 12.90 10.20 13.94
CA ARG A 19 13.57 11.14 14.84
C ARG A 19 14.07 10.42 16.08
N PRO A 20 15.35 10.04 16.15
CA PRO A 20 15.95 9.55 17.39
C PRO A 20 16.12 10.71 18.39
N ALA A 21 16.14 10.43 19.69
CA ALA A 21 16.31 11.48 20.71
C ALA A 21 17.74 12.07 20.72
N GLY A 22 18.72 11.34 20.19
CA GLY A 22 20.10 11.80 20.02
C GLY A 22 20.84 11.00 18.97
N ILE A 23 21.81 11.63 18.32
CA ILE A 23 22.63 11.05 17.26
C ILE A 23 24.10 11.33 17.56
N ALA A 24 24.93 10.29 17.60
CA ALA A 24 26.38 10.45 17.53
C ALA A 24 26.75 10.76 16.08
N ARG A 25 27.30 11.95 15.84
CA ARG A 25 27.72 12.38 14.49
C ARG A 25 28.83 11.47 13.98
N ARG A 26 28.76 11.05 12.71
CA ARG A 26 29.76 10.17 12.08
C ARG A 26 30.30 10.81 10.78
N PRO A 27 31.15 11.85 10.86
CA PRO A 27 31.63 12.59 9.69
C PRO A 27 32.26 11.69 8.60
N ARG A 28 32.95 10.62 9.01
CA ARG A 28 33.52 9.62 8.11
C ARG A 28 32.46 8.90 7.27
N VAL A 29 31.35 8.49 7.90
CA VAL A 29 30.25 7.80 7.21
C VAL A 29 29.47 8.79 6.35
N ALA A 30 29.18 9.99 6.87
CA ALA A 30 28.50 11.05 6.12
C ALA A 30 29.28 11.45 4.86
N ALA A 31 30.61 11.61 4.95
CA ALA A 31 31.47 11.90 3.80
C ALA A 31 31.47 10.77 2.75
N LEU A 32 31.37 9.51 3.19
CA LEU A 32 31.27 8.40 2.26
C LEU A 32 29.91 8.36 1.56
N VAL A 33 28.82 8.56 2.30
CA VAL A 33 27.47 8.69 1.71
C VAL A 33 27.46 9.81 0.67
N ASP A 34 28.02 10.97 1.00
CA ASP A 34 28.15 12.09 0.06
C ASP A 34 28.93 11.70 -1.20
N SER A 35 30.06 11.02 -1.03
CA SER A 35 30.87 10.55 -2.15
C SER A 35 30.14 9.54 -3.04
N CYS A 36 29.37 8.62 -2.46
CA CYS A 36 28.56 7.67 -3.20
C CYS A 36 27.45 8.38 -3.98
N LEU A 37 26.78 9.36 -3.37
CA LEU A 37 25.70 10.11 -4.00
C LEU A 37 26.14 10.99 -5.19
N LYS A 38 27.45 11.17 -5.42
CA LYS A 38 27.96 11.79 -6.65
C LYS A 38 27.63 10.97 -7.91
N SER A 39 27.36 9.67 -7.78
CA SER A 39 26.83 8.85 -8.89
C SER A 39 25.29 8.87 -9.00
N GLY A 40 24.62 9.71 -8.21
CA GLY A 40 23.16 9.84 -8.14
C GLY A 40 22.49 8.86 -7.18
N MET A 41 23.14 7.78 -6.77
CA MET A 41 22.52 6.76 -5.92
C MET A 41 23.52 6.08 -4.98
N CYS A 42 23.04 5.56 -3.85
CA CYS A 42 23.85 4.86 -2.86
C CYS A 42 23.05 3.71 -2.23
N TRP A 43 23.64 2.52 -2.13
CA TRP A 43 23.07 1.39 -1.38
C TRP A 43 23.83 1.21 -0.06
N ILE A 44 23.12 1.06 1.05
CA ILE A 44 23.68 0.84 2.38
C ILE A 44 23.19 -0.52 2.89
N ALA A 45 24.12 -1.48 2.99
CA ALA A 45 23.84 -2.86 3.36
C ALA A 45 24.58 -3.28 4.64
N ALA A 46 23.83 -3.59 5.69
CA ALA A 46 24.36 -4.19 6.92
C ALA A 46 23.25 -4.86 7.74
N PRO A 47 23.56 -5.87 8.56
CA PRO A 47 22.57 -6.49 9.44
C PRO A 47 21.86 -5.51 10.39
N GLY A 48 20.84 -5.99 11.11
CA GLY A 48 20.11 -5.19 12.09
C GLY A 48 21.03 -4.61 13.18
N GLY A 49 20.77 -3.35 13.57
CA GLY A 49 21.46 -2.71 14.70
C GLY A 49 22.83 -2.10 14.43
N TYR A 50 23.30 -2.04 13.18
CA TYR A 50 24.53 -1.31 12.79
C TYR A 50 24.32 0.20 12.58
N GLY A 51 23.12 0.73 12.81
CA GLY A 51 22.84 2.17 12.74
C GLY A 51 22.71 2.73 11.31
N LYS A 52 22.29 1.92 10.33
CA LYS A 52 22.09 2.35 8.93
C LYS A 52 21.18 3.57 8.80
N THR A 53 19.94 3.43 9.29
CA THR A 53 18.92 4.50 9.32
C THR A 53 19.45 5.74 10.03
N THR A 54 20.08 5.58 11.19
CA THR A 54 20.66 6.69 11.94
C THR A 54 21.80 7.39 11.20
N ALA A 55 22.64 6.66 10.46
CA ALA A 55 23.70 7.26 9.64
C ALA A 55 23.16 8.07 8.45
N VAL A 56 22.04 7.63 7.86
CA VAL A 56 21.37 8.40 6.79
C VAL A 56 20.65 9.61 7.35
N ILE A 57 20.00 9.50 8.51
CA ILE A 57 19.44 10.66 9.22
C ILE A 57 20.55 11.67 9.55
N ASP A 58 21.71 11.20 10.04
CA ASP A 58 22.88 12.04 10.33
C ASP A 58 23.34 12.85 9.11
N TYR A 59 23.40 12.18 7.95
CA TYR A 59 23.74 12.78 6.66
C TYR A 59 22.68 13.78 6.18
N VAL A 60 21.40 13.39 6.15
CA VAL A 60 20.29 14.22 5.68
C VAL A 60 20.13 15.46 6.55
N GLN A 61 20.22 15.34 7.88
CA GLN A 61 20.19 16.49 8.80
C GLN A 61 21.40 17.42 8.66
N GLY A 62 22.51 16.91 8.14
CA GLY A 62 23.69 17.72 7.82
C GLY A 62 23.64 18.36 6.43
N SER A 63 22.59 18.11 5.65
CA SER A 63 22.38 18.63 4.31
C SER A 63 21.18 19.58 4.29
N ASP A 64 21.30 20.69 3.54
CA ASP A 64 20.17 21.59 3.29
C ASP A 64 19.26 21.09 2.14
N ALA A 65 19.50 19.87 1.62
CA ALA A 65 18.74 19.33 0.51
C ALA A 65 17.32 18.91 0.94
N PRO A 66 16.30 19.17 0.11
CA PRO A 66 14.98 18.57 0.27
C PRO A 66 15.09 17.04 0.31
N HIS A 67 14.18 16.38 1.01
CA HIS A 67 14.17 14.93 1.07
C HIS A 67 12.76 14.36 1.08
N VAL A 68 12.63 13.18 0.50
CA VAL A 68 11.45 12.32 0.65
C VAL A 68 11.92 11.04 1.33
N TRP A 69 11.35 10.72 2.48
CA TRP A 69 11.61 9.46 3.16
C TRP A 69 10.49 8.49 2.83
N TYR A 70 10.82 7.25 2.46
CA TYR A 70 9.86 6.17 2.30
C TYR A 70 10.35 4.96 3.08
N ARG A 71 9.59 4.54 4.09
CA ARG A 71 9.89 3.33 4.86
C ARG A 71 9.15 2.14 4.27
N VAL A 72 9.90 1.18 3.77
CA VAL A 72 9.38 -0.09 3.26
C VAL A 72 9.00 -0.98 4.44
N ASP A 73 7.84 -1.62 4.36
CA ASP A 73 7.38 -2.62 5.34
C ASP A 73 6.78 -3.84 4.63
N ASP A 74 6.32 -4.82 5.41
CA ASP A 74 5.82 -6.10 4.89
C ASP A 74 4.56 -5.95 4.02
N GLU A 75 3.92 -4.78 4.03
CA GLU A 75 2.76 -4.47 3.20
C GLU A 75 3.15 -4.11 1.76
N ASP A 76 4.37 -3.62 1.52
CA ASP A 76 4.88 -3.24 0.18
C ASP A 76 5.21 -4.42 -0.74
N GLN A 77 4.91 -5.65 -0.31
CA GLN A 77 4.91 -6.83 -1.19
C GLN A 77 3.93 -6.61 -2.36
N ASP A 78 2.86 -5.84 -2.14
CA ASP A 78 2.02 -5.27 -3.19
C ASP A 78 2.62 -3.94 -3.68
N VAL A 79 3.27 -3.96 -4.84
CA VAL A 79 3.94 -2.79 -5.44
C VAL A 79 3.01 -1.60 -5.67
N ALA A 80 1.68 -1.81 -5.74
CA ALA A 80 0.71 -0.73 -5.83
C ALA A 80 0.83 0.27 -4.66
N ARG A 81 1.21 -0.22 -3.47
CA ARG A 81 1.40 0.61 -2.28
C ARG A 81 2.57 1.57 -2.42
N LEU A 82 3.66 1.15 -3.05
CA LEU A 82 4.79 2.03 -3.33
C LEU A 82 4.34 3.25 -4.14
N PHE A 83 3.59 3.02 -5.22
CA PHE A 83 3.07 4.10 -6.05
C PHE A 83 2.07 4.98 -5.30
N TYR A 84 1.13 4.37 -4.59
CA TYR A 84 0.13 5.09 -3.80
C TYR A 84 0.77 6.02 -2.76
N TYR A 85 1.65 5.50 -1.91
CA TYR A 85 2.25 6.30 -0.85
C TYR A 85 3.25 7.33 -1.38
N LEU A 86 3.98 7.04 -2.48
CA LEU A 86 4.80 8.06 -3.13
C LEU A 86 3.94 9.20 -3.71
N ALA A 87 2.78 8.90 -4.28
CA ALA A 87 1.84 9.93 -4.74
C ALA A 87 1.28 10.79 -3.58
N MET A 88 1.26 10.24 -2.36
CA MET A 88 0.87 10.96 -1.15
C MET A 88 2.01 11.78 -0.52
N SER A 89 3.23 11.76 -1.09
CA SER A 89 4.35 12.52 -0.53
C SER A 89 4.12 14.03 -0.66
N PRO A 90 4.69 14.84 0.26
CA PRO A 90 4.55 16.29 0.19
C PRO A 90 4.96 16.84 -1.18
N GLY A 91 4.08 17.65 -1.79
CA GLY A 91 4.24 18.18 -3.15
C GLY A 91 3.61 17.30 -4.24
N ALA A 92 3.61 15.97 -4.08
CA ALA A 92 3.06 15.06 -5.08
C ALA A 92 1.51 14.97 -5.08
N GLN A 93 0.86 15.35 -3.97
CA GLN A 93 -0.60 15.26 -3.81
C GLN A 93 -1.39 16.14 -4.79
N GLU A 94 -0.78 17.21 -5.29
CA GLU A 94 -1.40 18.13 -6.26
C GLU A 94 -1.18 17.68 -7.71
N LEU A 95 -0.44 16.59 -7.92
CA LEU A 95 -0.14 16.07 -9.24
C LEU A 95 -1.18 15.06 -9.73
N SER A 96 -1.46 15.13 -11.02
CA SER A 96 -2.15 14.06 -11.73
C SER A 96 -1.19 12.93 -12.07
N LEU A 97 -0.74 12.18 -11.05
CA LEU A 97 0.10 10.99 -11.24
C LEU A 97 -0.75 9.83 -11.78
N PRO A 98 -0.18 8.96 -12.64
CA PRO A 98 -0.89 7.80 -13.14
C PRO A 98 -1.21 6.84 -11.99
N VAL A 99 -2.35 6.16 -12.08
CA VAL A 99 -2.81 5.19 -11.09
C VAL A 99 -2.53 3.78 -11.61
N PHE A 100 -2.11 2.86 -10.73
CA PHE A 100 -1.80 1.49 -11.10
C PHE A 100 -3.08 0.69 -11.41
N GLY A 101 -3.59 0.85 -12.63
CA GLY A 101 -4.83 0.25 -13.11
C GLY A 101 -4.72 -1.22 -13.53
N THR A 102 -5.87 -1.81 -13.90
CA THR A 102 -5.95 -3.20 -14.40
C THR A 102 -5.11 -3.44 -15.65
N GLU A 103 -5.00 -2.44 -16.50
CA GLU A 103 -4.24 -2.44 -17.75
C GLU A 103 -2.73 -2.61 -17.54
N TYR A 104 -2.24 -2.35 -16.32
CA TYR A 104 -0.84 -2.52 -15.94
C TYR A 104 -0.59 -3.76 -15.07
N ALA A 105 -1.64 -4.56 -14.79
CA ALA A 105 -1.52 -5.70 -13.89
C ALA A 105 -0.50 -6.75 -14.36
N GLU A 106 -0.31 -6.90 -15.67
CA GLU A 106 0.65 -7.82 -16.28
C GLU A 106 2.03 -7.18 -16.57
N ASP A 107 2.16 -5.84 -16.45
CA ASP A 107 3.43 -5.12 -16.71
C ASP A 107 3.63 -3.94 -15.74
N ALA A 108 3.87 -4.28 -14.48
CA ALA A 108 4.18 -3.31 -13.43
C ALA A 108 5.44 -2.48 -13.75
N ALA A 109 6.38 -3.02 -14.54
CA ALA A 109 7.59 -2.31 -14.93
C ALA A 109 7.31 -1.17 -15.93
N ALA A 110 6.40 -1.36 -16.88
CA ALA A 110 5.95 -0.29 -17.77
C ALA A 110 5.26 0.83 -17.02
N PHE A 111 4.37 0.48 -16.07
CA PHE A 111 3.75 1.47 -15.20
C PHE A 111 4.78 2.21 -14.36
N ALA A 112 5.71 1.48 -13.72
CA ALA A 112 6.78 2.07 -12.92
C ALA A 112 7.58 3.12 -13.71
N ARG A 113 7.90 2.86 -14.98
CA ARG A 113 8.61 3.82 -15.84
C ARG A 113 7.79 5.11 -16.02
N LEU A 114 6.50 4.98 -16.32
CA LEU A 114 5.62 6.13 -16.50
C LEU A 114 5.48 6.93 -15.19
N PHE A 115 5.21 6.23 -14.09
CA PHE A 115 5.03 6.82 -12.78
C PHE A 115 6.29 7.54 -12.31
N PHE A 116 7.46 6.87 -12.31
CA PHE A 116 8.68 7.47 -11.78
C PHE A 116 9.18 8.64 -12.63
N ARG A 117 8.98 8.64 -13.95
CA ARG A 117 9.28 9.82 -14.77
C ARG A 117 8.45 11.02 -14.36
N ALA A 118 7.14 10.84 -14.17
CA ALA A 118 6.25 11.92 -13.75
C ALA A 118 6.57 12.39 -12.32
N TYR A 119 6.73 11.44 -11.40
CA TYR A 119 7.02 11.70 -10.00
C TYR A 119 8.36 12.40 -9.79
N LEU A 120 9.45 11.86 -10.35
CA LEU A 120 10.81 12.39 -10.15
C LEU A 120 11.01 13.73 -10.85
N ALA A 121 10.32 14.00 -11.96
CA ALA A 121 10.37 15.30 -12.64
C ALA A 121 9.76 16.44 -11.81
N HIS A 122 8.89 16.12 -10.85
CA HIS A 122 8.28 17.12 -9.97
C HIS A 122 9.14 17.47 -8.76
N LEU A 123 10.04 16.58 -8.34
CA LEU A 123 10.87 16.83 -7.17
C LEU A 123 11.82 18.01 -7.40
N GLU A 124 12.03 18.81 -6.35
CA GLU A 124 12.97 19.92 -6.40
C GLU A 124 14.39 19.43 -6.74
N PRO A 125 15.21 20.23 -7.45
CA PRO A 125 16.60 19.87 -7.71
C PRO A 125 17.36 19.58 -6.41
N ASN A 126 18.23 18.59 -6.47
CA ASN A 126 19.01 18.01 -5.38
C ASN A 126 18.22 17.23 -4.31
N THR A 127 16.91 17.00 -4.51
CA THR A 127 16.10 16.18 -3.59
C THR A 127 16.74 14.82 -3.36
N ILE A 128 16.78 14.38 -2.11
CA ILE A 128 17.24 13.05 -1.70
C ILE A 128 16.02 12.17 -1.41
N VAL A 129 15.79 11.15 -2.24
CA VAL A 129 14.83 10.09 -1.97
C VAL A 129 15.50 9.02 -1.12
N VAL A 130 14.97 8.75 0.07
CA VAL A 130 15.47 7.71 0.96
C VAL A 130 14.47 6.57 1.00
N LEU A 131 14.89 5.38 0.57
CA LEU A 131 14.14 4.14 0.73
C LEU A 131 14.72 3.36 1.90
N ASP A 132 14.03 3.38 3.04
CA ASP A 132 14.45 2.70 4.25
C ASP A 132 13.86 1.29 4.37
N ASP A 133 14.60 0.38 4.98
CA ASP A 133 14.21 -1.00 5.25
C ASP A 133 13.75 -1.82 4.03
N ILE A 134 14.35 -1.61 2.86
CA ILE A 134 13.98 -2.28 1.58
C ILE A 134 13.83 -3.80 1.69
N HIS A 135 14.66 -4.47 2.50
CA HIS A 135 14.57 -5.91 2.77
C HIS A 135 13.21 -6.43 3.28
N ARG A 136 12.28 -5.54 3.66
CA ARG A 136 10.92 -5.87 4.08
C ARG A 136 10.00 -6.28 2.92
N ALA A 137 10.30 -5.84 1.69
CA ALA A 137 9.62 -6.25 0.47
C ALA A 137 10.62 -6.94 -0.48
N ASP A 138 10.32 -8.17 -0.90
CA ASP A 138 11.29 -8.99 -1.63
C ASP A 138 10.65 -9.93 -2.67
N THR A 139 9.63 -9.42 -3.38
CA THR A 139 9.08 -10.10 -4.56
C THR A 139 9.91 -9.80 -5.82
N PRO A 140 9.88 -10.70 -6.83
CA PRO A 140 10.46 -10.40 -8.15
C PRO A 140 9.96 -9.08 -8.73
N GLU A 141 8.67 -8.81 -8.60
CA GLU A 141 7.99 -7.61 -9.08
C GLU A 141 8.51 -6.35 -8.36
N PHE A 142 8.62 -6.38 -7.03
CA PHE A 142 9.15 -5.26 -6.25
C PHE A 142 10.62 -4.95 -6.60
N ARG A 143 11.45 -5.99 -6.76
CA ARG A 143 12.85 -5.83 -7.19
C ARG A 143 12.94 -5.18 -8.58
N GLU A 144 12.07 -5.55 -9.51
CA GLU A 144 12.05 -4.96 -10.85
C GLU A 144 11.58 -3.50 -10.82
N VAL A 145 10.50 -3.20 -10.08
CA VAL A 145 10.02 -1.81 -9.88
C VAL A 145 11.10 -0.95 -9.25
N LEU A 146 11.82 -1.46 -8.24
CA LEU A 146 12.96 -0.77 -7.62
C LEU A 146 14.10 -0.53 -8.62
N ALA A 147 14.41 -1.51 -9.47
CA ALA A 147 15.41 -1.34 -10.52
C ALA A 147 14.99 -0.27 -11.54
N VAL A 148 13.71 -0.22 -11.90
CA VAL A 148 13.15 0.84 -12.77
C VAL A 148 13.30 2.22 -12.12
N LEU A 149 12.92 2.39 -10.85
CA LEU A 149 13.11 3.64 -10.11
C LEU A 149 14.54 4.15 -10.22
N LEU A 150 15.52 3.28 -9.92
CA LEU A 150 16.93 3.65 -9.93
C LEU A 150 17.46 3.98 -11.34
N ARG A 151 16.95 3.32 -12.38
CA ARG A 151 17.31 3.61 -13.78
C ARG A 151 16.70 4.92 -14.30
N GLU A 152 15.53 5.30 -13.79
CA GLU A 152 14.80 6.51 -14.19
C GLU A 152 15.18 7.75 -13.35
N LEU A 153 16.15 7.64 -12.44
CA LEU A 153 16.65 8.78 -11.66
C LEU A 153 17.23 9.87 -12.57
N PRO A 154 16.68 11.11 -12.54
CA PRO A 154 17.30 12.23 -13.24
C PRO A 154 18.57 12.67 -12.51
N ASN A 155 19.49 13.33 -13.22
CA ASN A 155 20.74 13.87 -12.64
C ASN A 155 20.51 14.93 -11.53
N THR A 156 19.28 15.39 -11.38
CA THR A 156 18.85 16.38 -10.36
C THR A 156 18.36 15.72 -9.07
N VAL A 157 18.11 14.41 -9.04
CA VAL A 157 17.59 13.71 -7.86
C VAL A 157 18.59 12.66 -7.42
N ARG A 158 18.70 12.48 -6.10
CA ARG A 158 19.60 11.50 -5.48
C ARG A 158 18.80 10.44 -4.74
N CYS A 159 19.28 9.21 -4.70
CA CYS A 159 18.60 8.12 -4.00
C CYS A 159 19.51 7.39 -3.00
N ILE A 160 19.03 7.17 -1.79
CA ILE A 160 19.67 6.33 -0.78
C ILE A 160 18.77 5.12 -0.49
N CYS A 161 19.30 3.93 -0.74
CA CYS A 161 18.64 2.66 -0.47
C CYS A 161 19.24 2.01 0.78
N ILE A 162 18.41 1.74 1.80
CA ILE A 162 18.86 1.12 3.06
C ILE A 162 18.29 -0.29 3.15
N SER A 163 19.16 -1.28 3.36
CA SER A 163 18.75 -2.68 3.44
C SER A 163 19.60 -3.48 4.42
N ARG A 164 19.06 -4.61 4.90
CA ARG A 164 19.85 -5.61 5.61
C ARG A 164 20.68 -6.50 4.70
N THR A 165 20.33 -6.55 3.42
CA THR A 165 20.91 -7.40 2.39
C THR A 165 21.57 -6.57 1.29
N LEU A 166 22.45 -7.21 0.53
CA LEU A 166 22.98 -6.65 -0.72
C LEU A 166 21.85 -6.55 -1.77
N PRO A 167 21.99 -5.66 -2.77
CA PRO A 167 20.98 -5.54 -3.82
C PRO A 167 20.81 -6.87 -4.58
N GLY A 168 19.56 -7.26 -4.83
CA GLY A 168 19.18 -8.46 -5.59
C GLY A 168 18.51 -8.12 -6.92
N GLY A 169 18.33 -9.13 -7.78
CA GLY A 169 17.62 -9.00 -9.07
C GLY A 169 18.22 -7.92 -9.98
N GLY A 170 17.36 -7.17 -10.68
CA GLY A 170 17.79 -6.09 -11.59
C GLY A 170 18.58 -4.96 -10.91
N VAL A 171 18.48 -4.80 -9.59
CA VAL A 171 19.28 -3.82 -8.83
C VAL A 171 20.73 -4.29 -8.68
N ALA A 172 20.96 -5.60 -8.59
CA ALA A 172 22.32 -6.16 -8.52
C ALA A 172 23.13 -5.84 -9.79
N GLU A 173 22.47 -5.79 -10.96
CA GLU A 173 23.10 -5.43 -12.22
C GLU A 173 23.64 -3.99 -12.21
N LEU A 174 22.93 -3.04 -11.58
CA LEU A 174 23.40 -1.67 -11.42
C LEU A 174 24.65 -1.60 -10.54
N ALA A 175 24.71 -2.42 -9.48
CA ALA A 175 25.88 -2.51 -8.62
C ALA A 175 27.08 -3.12 -9.36
N LEU A 176 26.87 -4.22 -10.09
CA LEU A 176 27.91 -4.88 -10.90
C LEU A 176 28.43 -4.00 -12.03
N ALA A 177 27.58 -3.14 -12.60
CA ALA A 177 27.95 -2.15 -13.61
C ALA A 177 28.65 -0.90 -13.02
N GLY A 178 28.88 -0.85 -11.70
CA GLY A 178 29.52 0.29 -11.02
C GLY A 178 28.66 1.56 -10.94
N LYS A 179 27.35 1.47 -11.23
CA LYS A 179 26.41 2.60 -11.18
C LYS A 179 25.80 2.82 -9.80
N LEU A 180 25.74 1.76 -8.99
CA LEU A 180 25.22 1.78 -7.62
C LEU A 180 26.34 1.44 -6.62
N PRO A 181 27.04 2.45 -6.06
CA PRO A 181 27.97 2.25 -4.96
C PRO A 181 27.31 1.60 -3.75
N VAL A 182 28.02 0.67 -3.09
CA VAL A 182 27.52 -0.07 -1.92
C VAL A 182 28.39 0.22 -0.69
N ILE A 183 27.77 0.74 0.36
CA ILE A 183 28.37 0.89 1.70
C ILE A 183 28.01 -0.35 2.51
N GLY A 184 29.02 -1.14 2.86
CA GLY A 184 28.86 -2.39 3.62
C GLY A 184 28.99 -2.23 5.14
N GLN A 185 28.75 -3.33 5.85
CA GLN A 185 28.83 -3.44 7.31
C GLN A 185 30.12 -2.87 7.91
N THR A 186 31.29 -3.25 7.39
CA THR A 186 32.61 -2.84 7.93
C THR A 186 32.79 -1.34 7.97
N THR A 187 32.12 -0.61 7.06
CA THR A 187 32.19 0.85 7.05
C THR A 187 31.27 1.47 8.09
N LEU A 188 30.15 0.81 8.38
CA LEU A 188 29.17 1.23 9.39
C LEU A 188 29.54 0.81 10.81
N GLU A 189 30.51 -0.09 10.98
CA GLU A 189 31.09 -0.37 12.30
C GLU A 189 31.61 0.92 12.93
N PHE A 190 31.23 1.14 14.18
CA PHE A 190 31.67 2.28 14.98
C PHE A 190 33.17 2.13 15.25
N THR A 191 33.91 3.19 14.94
CA THR A 191 35.29 3.30 15.43
C THR A 191 35.29 3.50 16.94
N GLU A 192 36.43 3.32 17.59
CA GLU A 192 36.55 3.52 19.03
C GLU A 192 36.15 4.94 19.46
N ASP A 193 36.53 5.95 18.67
CA ASP A 193 36.17 7.35 18.92
C ASP A 193 34.68 7.62 18.71
N GLU A 194 34.10 7.09 17.63
CA GLU A 194 32.65 7.16 17.36
C GLU A 194 31.87 6.46 18.49
N ALA A 195 32.37 5.32 18.97
CA ALA A 195 31.76 4.53 20.04
C ALA A 195 31.81 5.26 21.39
N ARG A 196 32.95 5.84 21.76
CA ARG A 196 33.07 6.67 22.97
C ARG A 196 32.18 7.90 22.91
N CYS A 197 32.07 8.55 21.75
CA CYS A 197 31.15 9.66 21.55
C CYS A 197 29.70 9.23 21.79
N LEU A 198 29.27 8.10 21.22
CA LEU A 198 27.93 7.55 21.43
C LEU A 198 27.64 7.22 22.90
N VAL A 199 28.61 6.66 23.62
CA VAL A 199 28.49 6.35 25.05
C VAL A 199 28.44 7.62 25.88
N GLY A 200 29.33 8.59 25.64
CA GLY A 200 29.36 9.87 26.37
C GLY A 200 28.11 10.72 26.18
N LEU A 201 27.45 10.63 25.03
CA LEU A 201 26.13 11.25 24.80
C LEU A 201 25.02 10.66 25.68
N ARG A 202 25.17 9.42 26.12
CA ARG A 202 24.19 8.72 26.96
C ARG A 202 24.51 8.78 28.45
N GLU A 203 25.78 8.62 28.80
CA GLU A 203 26.29 8.62 30.16
C GLU A 203 27.47 9.60 30.30
N PRO A 204 27.18 10.92 30.39
CA PRO A 204 28.22 11.94 30.51
C PRO A 204 29.16 11.67 31.69
N GLY A 205 30.47 11.62 31.43
CA GLY A 205 31.50 11.49 32.46
C GLY A 205 31.86 10.04 32.85
N HIS A 206 31.18 9.03 32.30
CA HIS A 206 31.49 7.61 32.52
C HIS A 206 32.05 6.91 31.27
N GLU A 207 32.27 7.64 30.17
CA GLU A 207 32.71 7.08 28.88
C GLU A 207 34.05 6.31 28.92
N LYS A 208 34.93 6.64 29.88
CA LYS A 208 36.26 6.03 30.01
C LYS A 208 36.26 4.69 30.76
N GLY A 209 35.22 4.43 31.55
CA GLY A 209 35.09 3.20 32.35
C GLY A 209 34.41 2.04 31.61
N ILE A 210 33.87 2.31 30.42
CA ILE A 210 33.10 1.35 29.63
C ILE A 210 33.99 0.74 28.54
N ASP A 211 34.07 -0.59 28.51
CA ASP A 211 34.76 -1.32 27.45
C ASP A 211 33.91 -1.33 26.16
N VAL A 212 34.09 -0.29 25.35
CA VAL A 212 33.43 -0.16 24.04
C VAL A 212 33.92 -1.19 23.01
N ALA A 213 35.10 -1.78 23.21
CA ALA A 213 35.64 -2.78 22.28
C ALA A 213 34.83 -4.08 22.31
N ALA A 214 34.16 -4.37 23.44
CA ALA A 214 33.24 -5.49 23.58
C ALA A 214 32.13 -5.51 22.53
N ALA A 215 31.64 -4.33 22.13
CA ALA A 215 30.59 -4.19 21.13
C ALA A 215 31.06 -4.41 19.68
N LYS A 216 32.39 -4.49 19.44
CA LYS A 216 32.98 -4.70 18.10
C LYS A 216 32.38 -3.76 17.03
N GLY A 217 32.20 -2.49 17.36
CA GLY A 217 31.63 -1.49 16.46
C GLY A 217 30.12 -1.60 16.19
N TRP A 218 29.41 -2.50 16.85
CA TRP A 218 27.96 -2.68 16.66
C TRP A 218 27.16 -1.65 17.47
N ALA A 219 26.37 -0.82 16.77
CA ALA A 219 25.72 0.35 17.34
C ALA A 219 24.76 0.01 18.48
N VAL A 220 23.83 -0.94 18.29
CA VAL A 220 22.88 -1.31 19.35
C VAL A 220 23.59 -1.97 20.53
N GLY A 221 24.71 -2.65 20.30
CA GLY A 221 25.56 -3.18 21.38
C GLY A 221 26.11 -2.09 22.28
N LEU A 222 26.62 -1.03 21.66
CA LEU A 222 27.08 0.17 22.38
C LEU A 222 25.95 0.84 23.15
N VAL A 223 24.73 0.92 22.56
CA VAL A 223 23.55 1.44 23.26
C VAL A 223 23.20 0.60 24.50
N MET A 224 23.30 -0.73 24.40
CA MET A 224 23.02 -1.63 25.52
C MET A 224 24.06 -1.52 26.63
N ILE A 225 25.35 -1.47 26.28
CA ILE A 225 26.43 -1.33 27.26
C ILE A 225 26.34 0.03 27.95
N ALA A 226 26.06 1.12 27.22
CA ALA A 226 25.93 2.45 27.80
C ALA A 226 24.80 2.55 28.83
N ASN A 227 23.70 1.83 28.64
CA ASN A 227 22.54 1.89 29.54
C ASN A 227 22.63 0.96 30.76
N GLN A 228 23.72 0.20 30.94
CA GLN A 228 23.88 -0.67 32.11
C GLN A 228 24.62 0.00 33.27
N LYS A 229 24.03 -0.08 34.47
CA LYS A 229 24.64 0.43 35.72
C LYS A 229 25.76 -0.46 36.28
N SER A 230 25.99 -1.64 35.70
CA SER A 230 27.04 -2.58 36.12
C SER A 230 27.47 -3.46 34.95
N SER A 231 28.78 -3.54 34.70
CA SER A 231 29.41 -4.33 33.62
C SER A 231 29.05 -5.82 33.74
N SER A 232 28.03 -6.29 33.00
CA SER A 232 27.67 -7.72 33.01
C SER A 232 28.56 -8.52 32.05
N PRO A 233 29.36 -9.50 32.53
CA PRO A 233 30.23 -10.34 31.70
C PRO A 233 29.46 -11.17 30.64
N GLN A 234 28.17 -11.41 30.87
CA GLN A 234 27.31 -12.22 30.00
C GLN A 234 27.06 -11.56 28.64
N LEU A 235 27.06 -10.22 28.59
CA LEU A 235 26.94 -9.42 27.38
C LEU A 235 28.16 -9.61 26.45
N MET A 236 29.35 -9.56 27.05
CA MET A 236 30.63 -9.69 26.34
C MET A 236 30.79 -11.09 25.71
N SER A 237 30.22 -12.13 26.35
CA SER A 237 30.22 -13.50 25.81
C SER A 237 29.14 -13.77 24.76
N ALA A 238 28.06 -12.97 24.71
CA ALA A 238 26.93 -13.17 23.81
C ALA A 238 27.03 -12.37 22.50
N MET A 239 27.81 -11.28 22.49
CA MET A 239 28.09 -10.45 21.32
C MET A 239 28.84 -11.17 20.16
N PRO A 240 29.73 -12.17 20.39
CA PRO A 240 30.40 -12.89 19.31
C PRO A 240 29.55 -13.96 18.61
N LEU A 241 28.37 -14.34 19.15
CA LEU A 241 27.50 -15.39 18.58
C LEU A 241 26.55 -14.82 17.51
N ALA A 242 27.13 -14.10 16.55
CA ALA A 242 26.45 -13.68 15.35
C ALA A 242 26.28 -14.92 14.46
N GLN A 243 25.08 -15.52 14.43
CA GLN A 243 24.48 -16.23 13.28
C GLN A 243 23.07 -16.81 13.59
N GLY A 244 22.54 -16.77 14.82
CA GLY A 244 21.21 -17.38 15.06
C GLY A 244 20.32 -16.80 16.16
N ASN A 245 20.84 -16.40 17.33
CA ASN A 245 19.98 -16.13 18.50
C ASN A 245 20.11 -14.72 19.11
N PHE A 246 20.57 -13.78 18.30
CA PHE A 246 20.98 -12.46 18.77
C PHE A 246 19.82 -11.55 19.18
N GLN A 247 18.72 -11.57 18.43
CA GLN A 247 17.50 -10.83 18.77
C GLN A 247 17.01 -11.18 20.18
N GLU A 248 17.12 -12.47 20.55
CA GLU A 248 16.73 -12.95 21.86
C GLU A 248 17.61 -12.40 22.99
N VAL A 249 18.93 -12.35 22.77
CA VAL A 249 19.89 -11.79 23.74
C VAL A 249 19.63 -10.30 23.94
N VAL A 250 19.53 -9.54 22.84
CA VAL A 250 19.35 -8.08 22.87
C VAL A 250 18.02 -7.72 23.51
N GLY A 251 16.95 -8.40 23.11
CA GLY A 251 15.63 -8.20 23.69
C GLY A 251 15.58 -8.53 25.17
N ARG A 252 16.25 -9.60 25.61
CA ARG A 252 16.34 -9.97 27.03
C ARG A 252 17.07 -8.91 27.85
N LEU A 253 18.20 -8.42 27.35
CA LEU A 253 18.97 -7.34 27.98
C LEU A 253 18.17 -6.04 28.03
N PHE A 254 17.43 -5.73 26.96
CA PHE A 254 16.52 -4.60 26.95
C PHE A 254 15.48 -4.72 28.07
N LEU A 255 14.78 -5.85 28.18
CA LEU A 255 13.75 -6.02 29.22
C LEU A 255 14.32 -6.06 30.64
N GLN A 256 15.57 -6.49 30.84
CA GLN A 256 16.22 -6.39 32.16
C GLN A 256 16.30 -4.96 32.68
N ASN A 257 16.38 -3.98 31.78
CA ASN A 257 16.42 -2.55 32.13
C ASN A 257 15.03 -1.92 32.21
N VAL A 258 13.96 -2.69 32.00
CA VAL A 258 12.57 -2.23 31.98
C VAL A 258 11.81 -2.86 33.16
N PRO A 259 11.16 -2.05 34.03
CA PRO A 259 10.32 -2.55 35.12
C PRO A 259 9.27 -3.56 34.62
N SER A 260 8.96 -4.59 35.41
CA SER A 260 8.06 -5.67 35.01
C SER A 260 6.67 -5.18 34.58
N GLU A 261 6.14 -4.14 35.23
CA GLU A 261 4.87 -3.49 34.88
C GLU A 261 4.89 -2.90 33.46
N ASP A 262 6.02 -2.31 33.07
CA ASP A 262 6.20 -1.72 31.74
C ASP A 262 6.40 -2.80 30.67
N GLN A 263 7.01 -3.95 31.00
CA GLN A 263 7.20 -5.02 30.03
C GLN A 263 5.87 -5.51 29.45
N ASN A 264 4.84 -5.66 30.29
CA ASN A 264 3.51 -6.07 29.83
C ASN A 264 2.86 -5.00 28.92
N THR A 265 3.06 -3.72 29.26
CA THR A 265 2.65 -2.58 28.44
C THR A 265 3.30 -2.63 27.06
N LEU A 266 4.63 -2.87 27.00
CA LEU A 266 5.36 -2.96 25.73
C LEU A 266 4.92 -4.14 24.86
N LEU A 267 4.65 -5.30 25.45
CA LEU A 267 4.13 -6.47 24.72
C LEU A 267 2.82 -6.14 24.01
N LYS A 268 1.92 -5.39 24.65
CA LYS A 268 0.63 -5.03 24.08
C LYS A 268 0.76 -3.89 23.06
N LEU A 269 1.56 -2.86 23.35
CA LEU A 269 1.84 -1.78 22.39
C LEU A 269 2.53 -2.27 21.11
N ASN A 270 3.23 -3.41 21.18
CA ASN A 270 3.86 -4.05 20.03
C ASN A 270 2.85 -4.48 18.94
N LEU A 271 1.57 -4.62 19.26
CA LEU A 271 0.51 -4.91 18.29
C LEU A 271 0.24 -3.74 17.34
N LEU A 272 0.64 -2.52 17.72
CA LEU A 272 0.45 -1.33 16.91
C LEU A 272 1.67 -1.11 16.01
N PRO A 273 1.49 -0.87 14.69
CA PRO A 273 2.60 -0.59 13.77
C PRO A 273 3.28 0.76 14.10
N GLU A 274 2.48 1.74 14.52
CA GLU A 274 2.89 3.02 15.06
C GLU A 274 2.12 3.29 16.35
N ILE A 275 2.80 3.85 17.35
CA ILE A 275 2.24 4.02 18.69
C ILE A 275 2.17 5.51 19.02
N ASN A 276 0.99 6.12 18.92
CA ASN A 276 0.75 7.45 19.45
C ASN A 276 -0.03 7.37 20.77
N SER A 277 -0.14 8.49 21.50
CA SER A 277 -0.85 8.54 22.78
C SER A 277 -2.32 8.11 22.67
N GLY A 278 -3.01 8.52 21.60
CA GLY A 278 -4.41 8.15 21.35
C GLY A 278 -4.60 6.65 21.16
N LEU A 279 -3.78 6.02 20.32
CA LEU A 279 -3.81 4.57 20.07
C LEU A 279 -3.43 3.77 21.32
N ALA A 280 -2.39 4.22 22.04
CA ALA A 280 -1.96 3.59 23.28
C ALA A 280 -3.04 3.65 24.35
N ASP A 281 -3.67 4.81 24.53
CA ASP A 281 -4.74 5.01 25.50
C ASP A 281 -6.01 4.23 25.12
N ALA A 282 -6.35 4.15 23.83
CA ALA A 282 -7.48 3.35 23.36
C ALA A 282 -7.24 1.83 23.57
N LEU A 283 -6.00 1.36 23.40
CA LEU A 283 -5.68 -0.05 23.59
C LEU A 283 -5.55 -0.45 25.07
N LEU A 284 -4.88 0.38 25.89
CA LEU A 284 -4.48 0.02 27.26
C LEU A 284 -5.18 0.80 28.37
N GLY A 285 -5.88 1.87 28.03
CA GLY A 285 -6.45 2.82 28.96
C GLY A 285 -5.60 4.09 29.12
N PRO A 286 -6.20 5.20 29.60
CA PRO A 286 -5.57 6.51 29.63
C PRO A 286 -4.26 6.53 30.44
N ARG A 287 -3.23 7.18 29.90
CA ARG A 287 -1.93 7.45 30.56
C ARG A 287 -1.11 6.21 30.90
N VAL A 288 -1.43 5.04 30.35
CA VAL A 288 -0.65 3.80 30.57
C VAL A 288 0.56 3.75 29.63
N GLY A 289 0.36 3.96 28.33
CA GLY A 289 1.42 3.79 27.34
C GLY A 289 2.35 5.01 27.17
N GLY A 290 1.79 6.22 27.19
CA GLY A 290 2.52 7.46 26.90
C GLY A 290 3.77 7.68 27.77
N PRO A 291 3.67 7.61 29.12
CA PRO A 291 4.83 7.80 30.00
C PRO A 291 5.93 6.76 29.80
N VAL A 292 5.56 5.51 29.47
CA VAL A 292 6.51 4.42 29.22
C VAL A 292 7.30 4.68 27.94
N LEU A 293 6.61 5.06 26.87
CA LEU A 293 7.21 5.38 25.58
C LEU A 293 8.14 6.60 25.67
N GLU A 294 7.71 7.66 26.37
CA GLU A 294 8.52 8.86 26.54
C GLU A 294 9.81 8.53 27.29
N ARG A 295 9.71 7.77 28.39
CA ARG A 295 10.89 7.35 29.16
C ARG A 295 11.85 6.52 28.30
N LEU A 296 11.35 5.56 27.52
CA LEU A 296 12.20 4.74 26.64
C LEU A 296 12.83 5.55 25.51
N PHE A 297 12.09 6.51 24.96
CA PHE A 297 12.59 7.44 23.95
C PHE A 297 13.73 8.31 24.52
N GLN A 298 13.56 8.87 25.72
CA GLN A 298 14.60 9.66 26.39
C GLN A 298 15.84 8.83 26.72
N MET A 299 15.65 7.56 27.12
CA MET A 299 16.76 6.62 27.32
C MET A 299 17.40 6.15 25.99
N GLN A 300 16.85 6.57 24.84
CA GLN A 300 17.27 6.18 23.50
C GLN A 300 17.36 4.65 23.33
N LEU A 301 16.41 3.93 23.94
CA LEU A 301 16.39 2.48 23.99
C LEU A 301 15.51 1.91 22.88
N LEU A 302 16.04 1.84 21.65
CA LEU A 302 15.36 1.17 20.53
C LEU A 302 13.94 1.70 20.23
N VAL A 303 13.64 2.94 20.63
CA VAL A 303 12.40 3.65 20.33
C VAL A 303 12.74 4.96 19.61
N THR A 304 12.06 5.24 18.51
CA THR A 304 12.17 6.49 17.73
C THR A 304 10.83 7.19 17.67
N ARG A 305 10.83 8.49 17.34
CA ARG A 305 9.60 9.24 17.03
C ARG A 305 9.36 9.32 15.52
N THR A 306 8.09 9.35 15.12
CA THR A 306 7.61 9.50 13.74
C THR A 306 6.65 10.70 13.63
N GLY A 307 6.66 11.34 12.46
CA GLY A 307 5.76 12.47 12.13
C GLY A 307 6.16 13.85 12.68
N LEU A 308 5.41 14.88 12.27
CA LEU A 308 5.46 16.25 12.79
C LEU A 308 4.37 16.42 13.88
N GLY A 309 4.69 17.01 15.04
CA GLY A 309 3.70 17.32 16.09
C GLY A 309 3.68 16.33 17.26
N SER A 310 2.49 15.92 17.71
CA SER A 310 2.28 15.08 18.92
C SER A 310 2.94 13.70 18.89
N GLY A 311 3.60 13.35 17.78
CA GLY A 311 4.68 12.36 17.68
C GLY A 311 4.23 10.93 17.92
N GLY A 312 4.13 10.15 16.85
CA GLY A 312 4.10 8.70 16.98
C GLY A 312 5.43 8.17 17.52
N PHE A 313 5.41 7.04 18.19
CA PHE A 313 6.57 6.26 18.57
C PHE A 313 6.63 4.99 17.73
N GLN A 314 7.85 4.54 17.45
CA GLN A 314 8.09 3.28 16.77
C GLN A 314 9.15 2.49 17.53
N PHE A 315 8.89 1.18 17.69
CA PHE A 315 9.91 0.24 18.13
C PHE A 315 10.83 -0.12 16.97
N HIS A 316 12.13 -0.15 17.25
CA HIS A 316 13.12 -0.71 16.34
C HIS A 316 12.81 -2.20 16.10
N ASP A 317 13.00 -2.68 14.88
CA ASP A 317 12.68 -4.05 14.47
C ASP A 317 13.18 -5.15 15.41
N LEU A 318 14.44 -5.07 15.84
CA LEU A 318 15.01 -6.04 16.80
C LEU A 318 14.17 -6.17 18.09
N LEU A 319 13.63 -5.05 18.57
CA LEU A 319 12.75 -5.03 19.74
C LEU A 319 11.36 -5.55 19.38
N ARG A 320 10.79 -5.11 18.24
CA ARG A 320 9.48 -5.57 17.75
C ARG A 320 9.44 -7.09 17.57
N ASP A 321 10.42 -7.65 16.87
CA ASP A 321 10.54 -9.10 16.64
C ASP A 321 10.61 -9.88 17.97
N TYR A 322 11.37 -9.37 18.94
CA TYR A 322 11.50 -9.99 20.25
C TYR A 322 10.21 -9.91 21.07
N LEU A 323 9.57 -8.74 21.11
CA LEU A 323 8.29 -8.53 21.79
C LEU A 323 7.18 -9.39 21.16
N SER A 324 7.16 -9.54 19.83
CA SER A 324 6.22 -10.44 19.15
C SER A 324 6.40 -11.88 19.60
N ARG A 325 7.63 -12.41 19.63
CA ARG A 325 7.88 -13.78 20.12
C ARG A 325 7.49 -13.95 21.59
N LEU A 326 7.76 -12.94 22.42
CA LEU A 326 7.36 -12.99 23.83
C LEU A 326 5.84 -12.91 24.01
N PHE A 327 5.14 -12.14 23.16
CA PHE A 327 3.69 -12.08 23.17
C PHE A 327 3.09 -13.47 22.89
N GLU A 328 3.59 -14.16 21.86
CA GLU A 328 3.20 -15.53 21.53
C GLU A 328 3.53 -16.52 22.66
N ALA A 329 4.70 -16.40 23.27
CA ALA A 329 5.19 -17.36 24.25
C ALA A 329 4.60 -17.17 25.67
N ARG A 330 4.23 -15.94 26.05
CA ARG A 330 3.78 -15.62 27.42
C ARG A 330 2.27 -15.64 27.58
N LEU A 331 1.52 -15.30 26.54
CA LEU A 331 0.07 -15.16 26.64
C LEU A 331 -0.63 -16.41 26.09
N PRO A 332 -1.73 -16.87 26.72
CA PRO A 332 -2.53 -17.96 26.16
C PRO A 332 -3.22 -17.51 24.85
N PRO A 333 -3.49 -18.45 23.91
CA PRO A 333 -4.07 -18.11 22.61
C PRO A 333 -5.37 -17.28 22.68
N GLU A 334 -6.25 -17.54 23.65
CA GLU A 334 -7.49 -16.77 23.85
C GLU A 334 -7.23 -15.30 24.19
N GLU A 335 -6.23 -15.02 25.05
CA GLU A 335 -5.85 -13.66 25.40
C GLU A 335 -5.17 -12.95 24.23
N GLN A 336 -4.36 -13.67 23.46
CA GLN A 336 -3.74 -13.14 22.25
C GLN A 336 -4.79 -12.72 21.22
N ALA A 337 -5.76 -13.58 20.93
CA ALA A 337 -6.85 -13.29 20.01
C ALA A 337 -7.67 -12.07 20.48
N SER A 338 -8.04 -12.03 21.76
CA SER A 338 -8.77 -10.89 22.33
C SER A 338 -7.98 -9.57 22.22
N LEU A 339 -6.67 -9.58 22.47
CA LEU A 339 -5.83 -8.39 22.34
C LEU A 339 -5.65 -7.95 20.90
N ARG A 340 -5.49 -8.88 19.95
CA ARG A 340 -5.42 -8.58 18.51
C ARG A 340 -6.74 -8.01 17.99
N GLU A 341 -7.88 -8.57 18.40
CA GLU A 341 -9.19 -8.03 18.02
C GLU A 341 -9.39 -6.62 18.56
N ARG A 342 -9.01 -6.36 19.83
CA ARG A 342 -9.03 -5.01 20.39
C ARG A 342 -8.12 -4.06 19.63
N ALA A 343 -6.91 -4.48 19.28
CA ALA A 343 -5.99 -3.70 18.46
C ALA A 343 -6.58 -3.41 17.07
N ALA A 344 -7.24 -4.39 16.44
CA ALA A 344 -7.91 -4.21 15.16
C ALA A 344 -8.99 -3.11 15.22
N ARG A 345 -9.83 -3.11 16.27
CA ARG A 345 -10.85 -2.07 16.47
C ARG A 345 -10.23 -0.68 16.69
N VAL A 346 -9.19 -0.60 17.53
CA VAL A 346 -8.46 0.65 17.77
C VAL A 346 -7.82 1.20 16.49
N LEU A 347 -7.25 0.32 15.65
CA LEU A 347 -6.64 0.69 14.38
C LEU A 347 -7.68 1.12 13.34
N ARG A 348 -8.84 0.44 13.29
CA ARG A 348 -9.98 0.83 12.46
C ARG A 348 -10.44 2.24 12.78
N ASP A 349 -10.67 2.52 14.07
CA ASP A 349 -11.18 3.82 14.53
C ASP A 349 -10.17 4.96 14.26
N ALA A 350 -8.90 4.62 14.06
CA ALA A 350 -7.83 5.55 13.66
C ALA A 350 -7.59 5.62 12.14
N GLY A 351 -8.39 4.94 11.32
CA GLY A 351 -8.25 4.90 9.86
C GLY A 351 -7.05 4.08 9.34
N LEU A 352 -6.40 3.29 10.19
CA LEU A 352 -5.28 2.42 9.82
C LEU A 352 -5.81 1.05 9.35
N VAL A 353 -6.52 1.06 8.23
CA VAL A 353 -7.31 -0.06 7.69
C VAL A 353 -6.47 -1.33 7.52
N ASP A 354 -5.30 -1.22 6.92
CA ASP A 354 -4.48 -2.39 6.58
C ASP A 354 -4.01 -3.14 7.81
N ALA A 355 -3.50 -2.39 8.79
CA ALA A 355 -3.10 -2.92 10.07
C ALA A 355 -4.31 -3.48 10.85
N ALA A 356 -5.48 -2.84 10.75
CA ALA A 356 -6.71 -3.33 11.36
C ALA A 356 -7.15 -4.68 10.78
N VAL A 357 -7.17 -4.81 9.45
CA VAL A 357 -7.50 -6.08 8.77
C VAL A 357 -6.49 -7.16 9.13
N SER A 358 -5.19 -6.87 9.08
CA SER A 358 -4.14 -7.82 9.45
C SER A 358 -4.30 -8.32 10.89
N MET A 359 -4.57 -7.41 11.84
CA MET A 359 -4.84 -7.78 13.23
C MET A 359 -6.13 -8.60 13.39
N ALA A 360 -7.22 -8.25 12.69
CA ALA A 360 -8.47 -8.99 12.73
C ALA A 360 -8.32 -10.42 12.16
N LEU A 361 -7.59 -10.58 11.05
CA LEU A 361 -7.28 -11.88 10.47
C LEU A 361 -6.38 -12.73 11.40
N GLN A 362 -5.39 -12.12 12.07
CA GLN A 362 -4.56 -12.83 13.05
C GLN A 362 -5.31 -13.18 14.34
N ALA A 363 -6.38 -12.44 14.66
CA ALA A 363 -7.26 -12.72 15.80
C ALA A 363 -8.32 -13.77 15.48
N GLU A 364 -8.44 -14.21 14.23
CA GLU A 364 -9.57 -14.99 13.72
C GLU A 364 -10.92 -14.29 13.98
N ALA A 365 -10.91 -12.95 14.04
CA ALA A 365 -12.10 -12.13 14.21
C ALA A 365 -12.80 -11.92 12.85
N TRP A 366 -13.31 -13.01 12.27
CA TRP A 366 -13.75 -13.08 10.88
C TRP A 366 -14.81 -12.04 10.50
N ALA A 367 -15.78 -11.79 11.38
CA ALA A 367 -16.80 -10.76 11.17
C ALA A 367 -16.18 -9.36 11.02
N LEU A 368 -15.28 -8.98 11.94
CA LEU A 368 -14.59 -7.69 11.89
C LEU A 368 -13.68 -7.58 10.66
N ALA A 369 -12.93 -8.64 10.35
CA ALA A 369 -12.08 -8.66 9.16
C ALA A 369 -12.92 -8.50 7.88
N ARG A 370 -14.04 -9.21 7.78
CA ARG A 370 -14.95 -9.16 6.63
C ARG A 370 -15.57 -7.78 6.46
N GLU A 371 -16.08 -7.17 7.53
CA GLU A 371 -16.61 -5.81 7.53
C GLU A 371 -15.58 -4.81 6.99
N LEU A 372 -14.37 -4.81 7.56
CA LEU A 372 -13.29 -3.92 7.16
C LEU A 372 -12.90 -4.06 5.69
N VAL A 373 -12.80 -5.30 5.21
CA VAL A 373 -12.45 -5.60 3.82
C VAL A 373 -13.54 -5.10 2.88
N ILE A 374 -14.81 -5.40 3.17
CA ILE A 374 -15.94 -5.00 2.31
C ILE A 374 -16.05 -3.47 2.25
N GLU A 375 -15.89 -2.79 3.39
CA GLU A 375 -15.97 -1.33 3.48
C GLU A 375 -14.92 -0.63 2.61
N HIS A 376 -13.70 -1.19 2.53
CA HIS A 376 -12.56 -0.53 1.87
C HIS A 376 -12.18 -1.13 0.51
N ALA A 377 -12.78 -2.26 0.11
CA ALA A 377 -12.43 -2.98 -1.12
C ALA A 377 -12.47 -2.09 -2.36
N GLU A 378 -13.49 -1.25 -2.49
CA GLU A 378 -13.63 -0.38 -3.64
C GLU A 378 -12.51 0.66 -3.73
N ALA A 379 -12.22 1.34 -2.62
CA ALA A 379 -11.14 2.32 -2.55
C ALA A 379 -9.78 1.65 -2.87
N MET A 380 -9.52 0.46 -2.32
CA MET A 380 -8.32 -0.30 -2.63
C MET A 380 -8.20 -0.66 -4.11
N LEU A 381 -9.31 -1.07 -4.74
CA LEU A 381 -9.31 -1.34 -6.18
C LEU A 381 -9.07 -0.08 -7.01
N SER A 382 -9.61 1.07 -6.60
CA SER A 382 -9.32 2.35 -7.25
C SER A 382 -7.85 2.77 -7.12
N GLN A 383 -7.18 2.34 -6.04
CA GLN A 383 -5.75 2.58 -5.78
C GLN A 383 -4.83 1.52 -6.43
N GLY A 384 -5.38 0.55 -7.14
CA GLY A 384 -4.59 -0.53 -7.76
C GLY A 384 -4.18 -1.67 -6.84
N ARG A 385 -4.58 -1.64 -5.55
CA ARG A 385 -4.13 -2.54 -4.48
C ARG A 385 -4.82 -3.91 -4.50
N ARG A 386 -4.79 -4.56 -5.67
CA ARG A 386 -5.46 -5.84 -5.96
C ARG A 386 -4.81 -6.99 -5.22
N ALA A 387 -3.47 -7.04 -5.23
CA ALA A 387 -2.74 -8.14 -4.62
C ALA A 387 -3.00 -8.21 -3.10
N THR A 388 -3.08 -7.05 -2.44
CA THR A 388 -3.49 -6.97 -1.02
C THR A 388 -4.89 -7.55 -0.79
N LEU A 389 -5.88 -7.15 -1.59
CA LEU A 389 -7.25 -7.64 -1.43
C LEU A 389 -7.37 -9.15 -1.72
N ILE A 390 -6.61 -9.65 -2.70
CA ILE A 390 -6.51 -11.09 -2.99
C ILE A 390 -5.88 -11.83 -1.79
N GLU A 391 -4.76 -11.34 -1.27
CA GLU A 391 -4.06 -11.93 -0.11
C GLU A 391 -4.98 -12.02 1.11
N TRP A 392 -5.69 -10.95 1.46
CA TRP A 392 -6.69 -10.97 2.51
C TRP A 392 -7.77 -12.02 2.25
N GLY A 393 -8.32 -12.08 1.04
CA GLY A 393 -9.31 -13.08 0.65
C GLY A 393 -8.83 -14.53 0.83
N THR A 394 -7.54 -14.80 0.64
CA THR A 394 -6.97 -16.16 0.84
C THR A 394 -6.79 -16.57 2.30
N ARG A 395 -6.83 -15.62 3.23
CA ARG A 395 -6.66 -15.87 4.67
C ARG A 395 -7.95 -16.23 5.40
N PHE A 396 -9.11 -15.98 4.79
CA PHE A 396 -10.38 -16.43 5.34
C PHE A 396 -10.58 -17.94 5.13
N PRO A 397 -11.10 -18.67 6.14
CA PRO A 397 -11.54 -20.03 5.95
C PRO A 397 -12.77 -20.08 5.02
N ALA A 398 -13.03 -21.24 4.42
CA ALA A 398 -14.02 -21.38 3.36
C ALA A 398 -15.44 -21.01 3.81
N GLU A 399 -15.74 -21.23 5.09
CA GLU A 399 -17.03 -20.97 5.73
C GLU A 399 -17.30 -19.47 5.92
N GLU A 400 -16.25 -18.64 6.00
CA GLU A 400 -16.34 -17.20 6.27
C GLU A 400 -16.36 -16.35 4.97
N LEU A 401 -16.17 -17.00 3.83
CA LEU A 401 -16.23 -16.39 2.50
C LEU A 401 -17.70 -16.21 2.07
N GLU A 402 -18.32 -15.11 2.53
CA GLU A 402 -19.68 -14.71 2.17
C GLU A 402 -19.74 -13.94 0.83
N GLY A 403 -20.96 -13.73 0.31
CA GLY A 403 -21.21 -13.19 -1.03
C GLY A 403 -20.46 -11.90 -1.37
N TRP A 404 -20.48 -10.90 -0.47
CA TRP A 404 -19.82 -9.61 -0.71
C TRP A 404 -18.29 -9.70 -0.69
N LEU A 405 -17.72 -10.53 0.19
CA LEU A 405 -16.28 -10.77 0.19
C LEU A 405 -15.85 -11.51 -1.09
N LEU A 406 -16.59 -12.53 -1.49
CA LEU A 406 -16.39 -13.25 -2.75
C LEU A 406 -16.47 -12.32 -3.97
N HIS A 407 -17.44 -11.39 -3.97
CA HIS A 407 -17.60 -10.39 -5.03
C HIS A 407 -16.37 -9.50 -5.17
N TRP A 408 -15.88 -8.94 -4.06
CA TRP A 408 -14.75 -8.03 -4.08
C TRP A 408 -13.43 -8.73 -4.41
N VAL A 409 -13.22 -9.96 -3.93
CA VAL A 409 -12.07 -10.78 -4.34
C VAL A 409 -12.15 -11.09 -5.85
N GLY A 410 -13.34 -11.40 -6.38
CA GLY A 410 -13.54 -11.55 -7.82
C GLY A 410 -13.20 -10.28 -8.61
N ALA A 411 -13.60 -9.12 -8.11
CA ALA A 411 -13.26 -7.82 -8.72
C ALA A 411 -11.75 -7.51 -8.67
N ALA A 412 -11.02 -8.01 -7.67
CA ALA A 412 -9.56 -7.89 -7.62
C ALA A 412 -8.86 -8.76 -8.68
N HIS A 413 -9.49 -9.88 -9.08
CA HIS A 413 -8.96 -10.81 -10.08
C HIS A 413 -9.28 -10.43 -11.53
N VAL A 414 -9.90 -9.28 -11.82
CA VAL A 414 -10.31 -8.87 -13.19
C VAL A 414 -9.25 -9.10 -14.29
N PRO A 415 -7.93 -8.85 -14.06
CA PRO A 415 -6.90 -9.15 -15.06
C PRO A 415 -6.79 -10.64 -15.46
N ASP A 416 -7.14 -11.55 -14.56
CA ASP A 416 -7.28 -12.99 -14.81
C ASP A 416 -8.77 -13.34 -14.89
N ASP A 417 -9.32 -13.28 -16.10
CA ASP A 417 -10.73 -13.52 -16.37
C ASP A 417 -11.24 -14.88 -15.88
N ALA A 418 -10.41 -15.91 -15.94
CA ALA A 418 -10.73 -17.23 -15.44
C ALA A 418 -10.77 -17.27 -13.90
N ALA A 419 -9.84 -16.59 -13.21
CA ALA A 419 -9.88 -16.47 -11.76
C ALA A 419 -11.07 -15.62 -11.29
N ALA A 420 -11.30 -14.47 -11.92
CA ALA A 420 -12.43 -13.61 -11.62
C ALA A 420 -13.76 -14.37 -11.75
N GLU A 421 -13.95 -15.13 -12.83
CA GLU A 421 -15.16 -15.94 -13.03
C GLU A 421 -15.38 -17.00 -11.94
N ARG A 422 -14.31 -17.66 -11.45
CA ARG A 422 -14.43 -18.64 -10.35
C ARG A 422 -14.97 -17.98 -9.09
N TRP A 423 -14.47 -16.79 -8.75
CA TRP A 423 -14.92 -16.04 -7.58
C TRP A 423 -16.34 -15.49 -7.77
N PHE A 424 -16.64 -14.90 -8.92
CA PHE A 424 -17.99 -14.42 -9.20
C PHE A 424 -19.02 -15.53 -9.24
N SER A 425 -18.68 -16.73 -9.69
CA SER A 425 -19.59 -17.88 -9.65
C SER A 425 -19.99 -18.26 -8.22
N ARG A 426 -19.02 -18.25 -7.29
CA ARG A 426 -19.29 -18.48 -5.87
C ARG A 426 -20.08 -17.34 -5.25
N ALA A 427 -19.74 -16.08 -5.57
CA ALA A 427 -20.47 -14.91 -5.09
C ALA A 427 -21.93 -14.95 -5.54
N TRP A 428 -22.16 -15.28 -6.81
CA TRP A 428 -23.50 -15.46 -7.39
C TRP A 428 -24.31 -16.51 -6.62
N GLU A 429 -23.75 -17.69 -6.38
CA GLU A 429 -24.42 -18.77 -5.64
C GLU A 429 -24.79 -18.33 -4.21
N ALA A 430 -23.89 -17.62 -3.53
CA ALA A 430 -24.15 -17.05 -2.22
C ALA A 430 -25.30 -16.03 -2.26
N PHE A 431 -25.25 -15.05 -3.17
CA PHE A 431 -26.30 -14.03 -3.26
C PHE A 431 -27.66 -14.57 -3.70
N VAL A 432 -27.70 -15.62 -4.53
CA VAL A 432 -28.95 -16.30 -4.89
C VAL A 432 -29.53 -17.02 -3.67
N LYS A 433 -28.68 -17.69 -2.89
CA LYS A 433 -29.11 -18.38 -1.65
C LYS A 433 -29.66 -17.39 -0.63
N ASP A 434 -29.01 -16.23 -0.48
CA ASP A 434 -29.37 -15.21 0.51
C ASP A 434 -30.48 -14.26 0.03
N GLY A 435 -30.86 -14.32 -1.25
CA GLY A 435 -31.86 -13.42 -1.84
C GLY A 435 -31.38 -11.98 -2.01
N ASP A 436 -30.07 -11.73 -1.97
CA ASP A 436 -29.48 -10.40 -2.15
C ASP A 436 -29.50 -9.99 -3.63
N LEU A 437 -30.52 -9.22 -4.00
CA LEU A 437 -30.67 -8.72 -5.37
C LEU A 437 -29.53 -7.78 -5.76
N ARG A 438 -29.08 -6.89 -4.87
CA ARG A 438 -27.99 -5.94 -5.20
C ARG A 438 -26.70 -6.68 -5.52
N GLY A 439 -26.35 -7.67 -4.71
CA GLY A 439 -25.19 -8.55 -4.94
C GLY A 439 -25.30 -9.35 -6.25
N GLN A 440 -26.48 -9.88 -6.57
CA GLN A 440 -26.73 -10.58 -7.84
C GLN A 440 -26.50 -9.69 -9.06
N TRP A 441 -27.13 -8.51 -9.10
CA TRP A 441 -27.03 -7.55 -10.20
C TRP A 441 -25.57 -7.09 -10.40
N LEU A 442 -24.86 -6.70 -9.34
CA LEU A 442 -23.47 -6.27 -9.45
C LEU A 442 -22.52 -7.40 -9.87
N THR A 443 -22.76 -8.63 -9.39
CA THR A 443 -21.91 -9.78 -9.73
C THR A 443 -22.06 -10.18 -11.19
N VAL A 444 -23.28 -10.27 -11.71
CA VAL A 444 -23.49 -10.59 -13.12
C VAL A 444 -22.93 -9.49 -14.02
N THR A 445 -23.13 -8.21 -13.66
CA THR A 445 -22.55 -7.07 -14.36
C THR A 445 -21.04 -7.19 -14.45
N ARG A 446 -20.33 -7.37 -13.33
CA ARG A 446 -18.86 -7.48 -13.35
C ARG A 446 -18.39 -8.71 -14.12
N ALA A 447 -19.06 -9.85 -13.99
CA ALA A 447 -18.70 -11.06 -14.73
C ALA A 447 -18.84 -10.87 -16.26
N VAL A 448 -19.92 -10.22 -16.72
CA VAL A 448 -20.11 -9.87 -18.14
C VAL A 448 -19.04 -8.89 -18.61
N LEU A 449 -18.74 -7.85 -17.83
CA LEU A 449 -17.72 -6.86 -18.19
C LEU A 449 -16.33 -7.49 -18.31
N VAL A 450 -15.95 -8.37 -17.38
CA VAL A 450 -14.68 -9.11 -17.43
C VAL A 450 -14.60 -9.96 -18.69
N LYS A 451 -15.67 -10.70 -19.02
CA LYS A 451 -15.68 -11.61 -20.17
C LYS A 451 -15.73 -10.91 -21.52
N THR A 452 -16.38 -9.75 -21.60
CA THR A 452 -16.45 -8.96 -22.84
C THR A 452 -15.19 -8.12 -23.04
N SER A 453 -14.51 -7.71 -21.97
CA SER A 453 -13.32 -6.86 -22.05
C SER A 453 -12.00 -7.64 -22.11
N SER A 454 -12.00 -8.96 -21.88
CA SER A 454 -10.75 -9.73 -21.89
C SER A 454 -10.17 -9.94 -23.29
N TRP A 455 -10.96 -9.76 -24.37
CA TRP A 455 -10.59 -10.06 -25.77
C TRP A 455 -9.99 -11.47 -25.97
N ARG A 456 -10.16 -12.37 -24.99
CA ARG A 456 -9.70 -13.77 -25.00
C ARG A 456 -10.83 -14.65 -25.54
N THR A 457 -11.09 -15.79 -24.90
CA THR A 457 -12.23 -16.64 -25.25
C THR A 457 -13.48 -16.11 -24.54
N HIS A 458 -14.60 -15.99 -25.27
CA HIS A 458 -15.92 -15.73 -24.68
C HIS A 458 -16.47 -16.95 -23.89
N GLY A 459 -15.59 -17.86 -23.45
CA GLY A 459 -15.95 -19.06 -22.71
C GLY A 459 -16.61 -18.69 -21.38
N GLY A 460 -17.82 -19.21 -21.15
CA GLY A 460 -18.64 -18.93 -19.96
C GLY A 460 -19.51 -17.68 -20.07
N LEU A 461 -19.34 -16.82 -21.09
CA LEU A 461 -20.15 -15.61 -21.24
C LEU A 461 -21.64 -15.94 -21.43
N ASP A 462 -21.96 -16.99 -22.17
CA ASP A 462 -23.33 -17.50 -22.40
C ASP A 462 -24.07 -17.79 -21.08
N ARG A 463 -23.35 -18.22 -20.04
CA ARG A 463 -23.93 -18.48 -18.73
C ARG A 463 -24.29 -17.16 -18.04
N TRP A 464 -23.43 -16.16 -18.14
CA TRP A 464 -23.62 -14.87 -17.50
C TRP A 464 -24.66 -14.01 -18.21
N THR A 465 -24.72 -14.03 -19.54
CA THR A 465 -25.79 -13.34 -20.30
C THR A 465 -27.15 -13.95 -20.03
N ARG A 466 -27.27 -15.29 -19.91
CA ARG A 466 -28.52 -15.95 -19.48
C ARG A 466 -28.93 -15.58 -18.05
N ARG A 467 -27.97 -15.46 -17.13
CA ARG A 467 -28.22 -14.97 -15.75
C ARG A 467 -28.70 -13.52 -15.77
N ALA A 468 -28.10 -12.66 -16.59
CA ALA A 468 -28.50 -11.26 -16.74
C ALA A 468 -29.93 -11.16 -17.28
N ALA A 469 -30.24 -11.88 -18.37
CA ALA A 469 -31.59 -11.94 -18.94
C ALA A 469 -32.63 -12.40 -17.91
N ALA A 470 -32.32 -13.43 -17.10
CA ALA A 470 -33.22 -13.89 -16.05
C ALA A 470 -33.48 -12.81 -14.97
N ILE A 471 -32.45 -12.06 -14.59
CA ILE A 471 -32.56 -10.98 -13.60
C ILE A 471 -33.34 -9.78 -14.16
N LEU A 472 -33.15 -9.43 -15.45
CA LEU A 472 -33.83 -8.30 -16.09
C LEU A 472 -35.36 -8.47 -16.11
N ARG A 473 -35.86 -9.71 -16.08
CA ARG A 473 -37.30 -10.03 -15.94
C ARG A 473 -37.82 -9.89 -14.50
N GLY A 474 -36.90 -9.80 -13.54
CA GLY A 474 -37.19 -9.73 -12.12
C GLY A 474 -37.33 -8.30 -11.58
N ARG A 475 -37.28 -8.19 -10.25
CA ARG A 475 -37.29 -6.90 -9.55
C ARG A 475 -35.89 -6.29 -9.58
N GLN A 476 -35.81 -5.04 -10.01
CA GLN A 476 -34.60 -4.23 -9.90
C GLN A 476 -34.40 -3.76 -8.43
N PRO A 477 -33.19 -3.89 -7.87
CA PRO A 477 -32.87 -3.35 -6.55
C PRO A 477 -32.68 -1.82 -6.61
N ASP A 478 -32.76 -1.18 -5.45
CA ASP A 478 -32.37 0.22 -5.33
C ASP A 478 -30.84 0.30 -5.41
N LEU A 479 -30.35 1.04 -6.41
CA LEU A 479 -28.93 1.24 -6.69
C LEU A 479 -28.61 2.73 -6.62
N VAL A 480 -27.47 3.08 -6.03
CA VAL A 480 -26.97 4.46 -6.08
C VAL A 480 -26.54 4.79 -7.53
N PRO A 481 -26.51 6.08 -7.94
CA PRO A 481 -26.30 6.46 -9.35
C PRO A 481 -25.07 5.81 -10.00
N ARG A 482 -23.95 5.75 -9.27
CA ARG A 482 -22.73 5.10 -9.73
C ARG A 482 -22.90 3.59 -9.96
N GLU A 483 -23.55 2.88 -9.04
CA GLU A 483 -23.81 1.45 -9.19
C GLU A 483 -24.76 1.19 -10.34
N TRP A 484 -25.80 2.01 -10.46
CA TRP A 484 -26.75 1.92 -11.54
C TRP A 484 -26.05 2.08 -12.89
N MET A 485 -25.14 3.05 -13.04
CA MET A 485 -24.45 3.25 -14.31
C MET A 485 -23.56 2.05 -14.66
N LEU A 486 -22.78 1.55 -13.69
CA LEU A 486 -21.98 0.33 -13.87
C LEU A 486 -22.86 -0.87 -14.27
N VAL A 487 -23.99 -1.05 -13.59
CA VAL A 487 -24.98 -2.07 -13.91
C VAL A 487 -25.54 -1.90 -15.31
N GLY A 488 -25.93 -0.68 -15.69
CA GLY A 488 -26.45 -0.36 -17.02
C GLY A 488 -25.45 -0.72 -18.11
N VAL A 489 -24.17 -0.35 -17.96
CA VAL A 489 -23.10 -0.74 -18.90
C VAL A 489 -23.03 -2.26 -19.05
N GLY A 490 -22.94 -3.00 -17.94
CA GLY A 490 -22.80 -4.46 -18.00
C GLY A 490 -24.06 -5.17 -18.49
N MET A 491 -25.24 -4.66 -18.17
CA MET A 491 -26.50 -5.23 -18.64
C MET A 491 -26.73 -4.96 -20.12
N LEU A 492 -26.37 -3.78 -20.62
CA LEU A 492 -26.42 -3.47 -22.06
C LEU A 492 -25.51 -4.41 -22.84
N ARG A 493 -24.26 -4.59 -22.38
CA ARG A 493 -23.36 -5.61 -22.96
C ARG A 493 -23.91 -7.04 -22.84
N ALA A 494 -24.59 -7.37 -21.74
CA ALA A 494 -25.19 -8.68 -21.59
C ALA A 494 -26.31 -8.95 -22.61
N VAL A 495 -27.08 -7.91 -22.96
CA VAL A 495 -28.09 -7.95 -24.02
C VAL A 495 -27.43 -8.12 -25.38
N ASP A 496 -26.40 -7.33 -25.69
CA ASP A 496 -25.75 -7.34 -27.01
C ASP A 496 -25.04 -8.67 -27.33
N TYR A 497 -24.44 -9.29 -26.32
CA TYR A 497 -23.76 -10.59 -26.46
C TYR A 497 -24.65 -11.80 -26.11
N GLY A 498 -25.88 -11.55 -25.66
CA GLY A 498 -26.83 -12.57 -25.22
C GLY A 498 -27.65 -13.19 -26.36
N GLU A 499 -28.48 -14.16 -26.02
CA GLU A 499 -29.50 -14.63 -26.96
C GLU A 499 -30.57 -13.55 -27.15
N ALA A 500 -30.88 -13.23 -28.40
CA ALA A 500 -31.87 -12.22 -28.74
C ALA A 500 -33.29 -12.78 -28.57
N ASP A 501 -33.96 -12.40 -27.48
CA ASP A 501 -35.40 -12.56 -27.29
C ASP A 501 -36.10 -11.20 -27.14
N GLU A 502 -37.40 -11.14 -27.45
CA GLU A 502 -38.17 -9.88 -27.51
C GLU A 502 -38.25 -9.14 -26.16
N GLU A 503 -38.18 -9.87 -25.04
CA GLU A 503 -38.22 -9.27 -23.72
C GLU A 503 -36.85 -8.67 -23.36
N THR A 504 -35.77 -9.42 -23.60
CA THR A 504 -34.39 -8.96 -23.39
C THR A 504 -34.05 -7.77 -24.31
N ALA A 505 -34.53 -7.77 -25.55
CA ALA A 505 -34.38 -6.63 -26.47
C ALA A 505 -35.09 -5.37 -25.96
N ARG A 506 -36.31 -5.49 -25.43
CA ARG A 506 -37.04 -4.36 -24.83
C ARG A 506 -36.34 -3.82 -23.59
N ALA A 507 -35.76 -4.72 -22.77
CA ALA A 507 -34.94 -4.31 -21.62
C ALA A 507 -33.69 -3.54 -22.08
N GLY A 508 -33.02 -3.98 -23.14
CA GLY A 508 -31.88 -3.28 -23.74
C GLY A 508 -32.19 -1.85 -24.16
N VAL A 509 -33.32 -1.64 -24.88
CA VAL A 509 -33.76 -0.28 -25.26
C VAL A 509 -33.98 0.61 -24.04
N LYS A 510 -34.67 0.08 -23.01
CA LYS A 510 -34.91 0.83 -21.78
C LYS A 510 -33.60 1.21 -21.07
N ILE A 511 -32.65 0.29 -20.98
CA ILE A 511 -31.33 0.54 -20.35
C ILE A 511 -30.57 1.60 -21.14
N ALA A 512 -30.58 1.52 -22.48
CA ALA A 512 -29.92 2.50 -23.33
C ALA A 512 -30.50 3.91 -23.14
N ASP A 513 -31.83 4.04 -23.12
CA ASP A 513 -32.52 5.32 -22.88
C ASP A 513 -32.18 5.90 -21.50
N GLU A 514 -32.18 5.07 -20.45
CA GLU A 514 -31.83 5.51 -19.09
C GLU A 514 -30.35 5.93 -18.99
N LEU A 515 -29.43 5.23 -19.69
CA LEU A 515 -28.00 5.59 -19.69
C LEU A 515 -27.79 6.93 -20.40
N LEU A 516 -28.43 7.14 -21.55
CA LEU A 516 -28.40 8.41 -22.28
C LEU A 516 -28.94 9.57 -21.44
N GLN A 517 -30.01 9.32 -20.68
CA GLN A 517 -30.57 10.32 -19.78
C GLN A 517 -29.56 10.72 -18.68
N GLN A 518 -28.85 9.76 -18.08
CA GLN A 518 -27.82 10.07 -17.08
C GLN A 518 -26.60 10.78 -17.66
N LEU A 519 -26.16 10.39 -18.87
CA LEU A 519 -25.06 11.07 -19.54
C LEU A 519 -25.41 12.51 -19.96
N SER A 520 -26.68 12.77 -20.28
CA SER A 520 -27.17 14.11 -20.63
C SER A 520 -27.31 15.04 -19.42
N SER A 521 -27.28 14.51 -18.19
CA SER A 521 -27.42 15.25 -16.95
C SER A 521 -26.49 14.67 -15.88
N PRO A 522 -25.16 14.79 -16.07
CA PRO A 522 -24.19 14.13 -15.22
C PRO A 522 -24.23 14.69 -13.80
N THR A 523 -24.00 13.80 -12.83
CA THR A 523 -23.83 14.15 -11.42
C THR A 523 -22.37 13.94 -11.01
N ASP A 524 -21.91 14.70 -10.01
CA ASP A 524 -20.54 14.55 -9.47
C ASP A 524 -20.32 13.19 -8.76
N GLU A 525 -21.40 12.46 -8.46
CA GLU A 525 -21.35 11.13 -7.84
C GLU A 525 -20.83 10.04 -8.79
N VAL A 526 -20.83 10.30 -10.10
CA VAL A 526 -20.41 9.34 -11.13
C VAL A 526 -19.04 9.74 -11.69
N PRO A 527 -18.01 8.90 -11.55
CA PRO A 527 -16.69 9.16 -12.13
C PRO A 527 -16.74 9.35 -13.66
N VAL A 528 -15.91 10.26 -14.17
CA VAL A 528 -15.79 10.53 -15.62
C VAL A 528 -15.47 9.26 -16.42
N ASP A 529 -14.60 8.39 -15.89
CA ASP A 529 -14.28 7.10 -16.50
C ASP A 529 -15.52 6.21 -16.67
N LEU A 530 -16.42 6.20 -15.69
CA LEU A 530 -17.63 5.37 -15.76
C LEU A 530 -18.63 5.95 -16.78
N ARG A 531 -18.70 7.27 -16.92
CA ARG A 531 -19.50 7.94 -17.96
C ARG A 531 -18.96 7.64 -19.37
N LEU A 532 -17.64 7.68 -19.56
CA LEU A 532 -17.03 7.30 -20.83
C LEU A 532 -17.25 5.82 -21.15
N LEU A 533 -17.16 4.91 -20.17
CA LEU A 533 -17.50 3.50 -20.36
C LEU A 533 -18.99 3.30 -20.71
N ALA A 534 -19.90 4.09 -20.14
CA ALA A 534 -21.31 4.06 -20.51
C ALA A 534 -21.54 4.56 -21.95
N SER A 535 -20.87 5.65 -22.35
CA SER A 535 -20.90 6.14 -23.73
C SER A 535 -20.33 5.11 -24.71
N GLU A 536 -19.22 4.45 -24.37
CA GLU A 536 -18.62 3.39 -25.18
C GLU A 536 -19.58 2.20 -25.38
N ALA A 537 -20.22 1.73 -24.30
CA ALA A 537 -21.19 0.64 -24.42
C ALA A 537 -22.43 1.03 -25.25
N LEU A 538 -22.87 2.29 -25.18
CA LEU A 538 -23.96 2.81 -26.02
C LEU A 538 -23.55 2.91 -27.49
N VAL A 539 -22.30 3.29 -27.78
CA VAL A 539 -21.75 3.32 -29.15
C VAL A 539 -21.74 1.91 -29.73
N ASP A 540 -21.29 0.92 -28.98
CA ASP A 540 -21.30 -0.49 -29.41
C ASP A 540 -22.75 -0.99 -29.60
N HIS A 541 -23.65 -0.68 -28.65
CA HIS A 541 -25.06 -1.03 -28.74
C HIS A 541 -25.74 -0.40 -29.96
N ALA A 542 -25.40 0.83 -30.31
CA ALA A 542 -25.93 1.49 -31.50
C ALA A 542 -25.57 0.74 -32.78
N VAL A 543 -24.36 0.18 -32.86
CA VAL A 543 -23.93 -0.66 -34.00
C VAL A 543 -24.75 -1.96 -34.05
N TRP A 544 -24.96 -2.62 -32.91
CA TRP A 544 -25.77 -3.85 -32.83
C TRP A 544 -27.24 -3.62 -33.19
N SER A 545 -27.83 -2.53 -32.71
CA SER A 545 -29.23 -2.18 -32.92
C SER A 545 -29.51 -1.42 -34.23
N GLY A 546 -28.47 -0.92 -34.91
CA GLY A 546 -28.58 -0.07 -36.10
C GLY A 546 -29.16 1.32 -35.82
N ARG A 547 -29.05 1.82 -34.59
CA ARG A 547 -29.67 3.07 -34.12
C ARG A 547 -28.67 4.24 -34.11
N GLN A 548 -28.63 4.99 -35.20
CA GLN A 548 -27.75 6.16 -35.34
C GLN A 548 -28.02 7.25 -34.27
N ASP A 549 -29.26 7.41 -33.83
CA ASP A 549 -29.63 8.41 -32.83
C ASP A 549 -29.05 8.11 -31.44
N ILE A 550 -28.91 6.83 -31.07
CA ILE A 550 -28.22 6.40 -29.83
C ILE A 550 -26.74 6.73 -29.95
N PHE A 551 -26.13 6.42 -31.10
CA PHE A 551 -24.73 6.71 -31.38
C PHE A 551 -24.42 8.21 -31.26
N GLU A 552 -25.19 9.08 -31.92
CA GLU A 552 -24.97 10.53 -31.88
C GLU A 552 -25.10 11.09 -30.47
N GLN A 553 -26.15 10.70 -29.73
CA GLN A 553 -26.36 11.18 -28.36
C GLN A 553 -25.27 10.67 -27.40
N ALA A 554 -24.84 9.42 -27.52
CA ALA A 554 -23.80 8.84 -26.68
C ALA A 554 -22.47 9.56 -26.86
N VAL A 555 -22.10 9.88 -28.11
CA VAL A 555 -20.87 10.62 -28.43
C VAL A 555 -20.99 12.08 -27.98
N ASP A 556 -22.12 12.72 -28.23
CA ASP A 556 -22.31 14.13 -27.90
C ASP A 556 -22.30 14.41 -26.40
N SER A 557 -22.79 13.46 -25.59
CA SER A 557 -22.92 13.60 -24.14
C SER A 557 -21.57 13.62 -23.42
N VAL A 558 -20.53 13.00 -23.98
CA VAL A 558 -19.18 12.95 -23.36
C VAL A 558 -18.16 13.84 -24.06
N ALA A 559 -18.56 14.58 -25.10
CA ALA A 559 -17.64 15.35 -25.95
C ALA A 559 -16.78 16.36 -25.16
N SER A 560 -17.32 17.01 -24.14
CA SER A 560 -16.58 17.94 -23.27
C SER A 560 -15.66 17.24 -22.26
N GLU A 561 -15.89 15.95 -22.02
CA GLU A 561 -15.19 15.15 -21.01
C GLU A 561 -13.97 14.42 -21.58
N LEU A 562 -13.88 14.26 -22.90
CA LEU A 562 -12.76 13.56 -23.56
C LEU A 562 -11.36 14.15 -23.23
N ASN A 563 -11.32 15.43 -22.83
CA ASN A 563 -10.08 16.11 -22.44
C ASN A 563 -9.98 16.35 -20.92
N ASP A 564 -10.88 15.77 -20.12
CA ASP A 564 -10.81 15.88 -18.66
C ASP A 564 -9.56 15.14 -18.15
N PRO A 565 -8.69 15.78 -17.36
CA PRO A 565 -7.47 15.16 -16.85
C PRO A 565 -7.71 13.95 -15.95
N LYS A 566 -8.94 13.78 -15.43
CA LYS A 566 -9.35 12.62 -14.63
C LYS A 566 -9.68 11.39 -15.48
N VAL A 567 -9.80 11.54 -16.80
CA VAL A 567 -10.02 10.39 -17.70
C VAL A 567 -8.75 9.57 -17.79
N THR A 568 -8.85 8.29 -17.50
CA THR A 568 -7.70 7.39 -17.64
C THR A 568 -7.38 7.14 -19.12
N PRO A 569 -6.08 7.12 -19.50
CA PRO A 569 -5.69 6.86 -20.89
C PRO A 569 -6.26 5.56 -21.46
N TRP A 570 -6.44 4.55 -20.62
CA TRP A 570 -7.06 3.29 -21.00
C TRP A 570 -8.53 3.44 -21.40
N VAL A 571 -9.35 4.10 -20.57
CA VAL A 571 -10.78 4.32 -20.86
C VAL A 571 -10.95 5.20 -22.09
N LEU A 572 -10.15 6.25 -22.23
CA LEU A 572 -10.14 7.08 -23.44
C LEU A 572 -9.77 6.26 -24.69
N GLY A 573 -8.74 5.42 -24.60
CA GLY A 573 -8.31 4.56 -25.69
C GLY A 573 -9.41 3.57 -26.14
N MET A 574 -10.07 2.92 -25.17
CA MET A 574 -11.21 2.03 -25.45
C MET A 574 -12.34 2.77 -26.16
N TRP A 575 -12.73 3.94 -25.62
CA TRP A 575 -13.78 4.77 -26.22
C TRP A 575 -13.44 5.19 -27.65
N LEU A 576 -12.19 5.64 -27.90
CA LEU A 576 -11.72 6.03 -29.24
C LEU A 576 -11.75 4.88 -30.24
N VAL A 577 -11.44 3.65 -29.81
CA VAL A 577 -11.51 2.45 -30.65
C VAL A 577 -12.96 2.16 -31.05
N SER A 578 -13.89 2.13 -30.09
CA SER A 578 -15.31 1.88 -30.37
C SER A 578 -15.93 2.99 -31.22
N PHE A 579 -15.65 4.26 -30.90
CA PHE A 579 -16.08 5.40 -31.71
C PHE A 579 -15.54 5.33 -33.14
N GLY A 580 -14.25 5.05 -33.32
CA GLY A 580 -13.63 4.94 -34.64
C GLY A 580 -14.19 3.79 -35.47
N ALA A 581 -14.46 2.63 -34.83
CA ALA A 581 -15.06 1.48 -35.48
C ALA A 581 -16.51 1.75 -35.92
N ALA A 582 -17.32 2.37 -35.06
CA ALA A 582 -18.70 2.73 -35.34
C ALA A 582 -18.79 3.81 -36.45
N SER A 583 -18.02 4.89 -36.31
CA SER A 583 -18.08 6.03 -37.22
C SER A 583 -17.52 5.73 -38.61
N GLY A 584 -16.49 4.90 -38.70
CA GLY A 584 -15.84 4.56 -39.97
C GLY A 584 -16.62 3.55 -40.82
N ARG A 585 -17.55 2.78 -40.22
CA ARG A 585 -18.22 1.64 -40.88
C ARG A 585 -19.74 1.74 -40.91
N TYR A 586 -20.37 2.30 -39.88
CA TYR A 586 -21.81 2.20 -39.68
C TYR A 586 -22.52 3.56 -39.69
N PHE A 587 -21.95 4.58 -39.03
CA PHE A 587 -22.60 5.88 -38.85
C PHE A 587 -21.67 7.04 -39.23
N SER A 588 -22.08 7.93 -40.14
CA SER A 588 -21.28 9.14 -40.39
C SER A 588 -21.41 10.13 -39.23
N PHE A 589 -20.29 10.54 -38.62
CA PHE A 589 -20.29 11.58 -37.59
C PHE A 589 -19.53 12.82 -38.06
N SER A 590 -20.15 14.00 -37.95
CA SER A 590 -19.51 15.27 -38.27
C SER A 590 -19.91 16.37 -37.28
N ARG A 591 -19.00 16.76 -36.39
CA ARG A 591 -19.21 17.85 -35.43
C ARG A 591 -18.03 18.82 -35.46
N ARG A 592 -18.33 20.13 -35.46
CA ARG A 592 -17.30 21.18 -35.48
C ARG A 592 -16.56 21.19 -34.14
N GLY A 593 -15.22 21.07 -34.15
CA GLY A 593 -14.39 21.12 -32.95
C GLY A 593 -14.34 19.80 -32.17
N PHE A 594 -14.78 18.69 -32.77
CA PHE A 594 -14.53 17.34 -32.27
C PHE A 594 -13.15 16.87 -32.76
N PRO A 595 -12.32 16.22 -31.92
CA PRO A 595 -10.97 15.79 -32.28
C PRO A 595 -10.88 14.93 -33.54
#